data_AF-A0A4Y8QC24-F1
#
_entry.id   AF-A0A4Y8QC24-F1
#
_cell.length_a   1.000
_cell.length_b   1.000
_cell.length_c   1.000
_cell.angle_alpha   90.00
_cell.angle_beta   90.00
_cell.angle_gamma   90.00
#
_symmetry.space_group_name_H-M   'P 1'
#
loop_
_entity.id
_entity.type
_entity.pdbx_description
1 polymer ?
#
loop_
_entity_poly.entity_id
_entity_poly.type
_entity_poly.pdbx_seq_one_letter_code
_entity_poly.pdbx_strand_id
1 'polypeptide(L)'
;MMPILLLLTLAVVFGGLGIYKQWEAGALAQTAAERLAYAWNSSAKDLLAGRFDPAVSDGLYWRWTDDLADDPFGRSLGTALTLQMELPAATLPTPMALPAAKLARAAMLVAPAGMAGNVLYRNAGLQQRTVVVSLHTRFPLSKNIDQLVGRNDLSGQGTAHVVDPVELIRLIDMNRTYVPQLPASLTLEAAKRLWVEPGKSLADETPFIRSEAQAAAYLRKLVAGEQRVLTVSGDQRRVADAFDAQAGIAHMAFYTFSEKQLRSVQLVKDASLLQSGQAINGIVWHFFHPVQLPSAALRRDLAAVGIAVVIHP
;
A
#
# COMPACT_ATOMS: atom_id res chain seq x y z
N MET A 1 25.49 -62.37 20.37
CA MET A 1 25.30 -61.81 19.01
C MET A 1 24.00 -61.03 18.87
N MET A 2 22.85 -61.55 19.33
CA MET A 2 21.56 -60.83 19.27
C MET A 2 21.54 -59.41 19.89
N PRO A 3 22.19 -59.13 21.04
CA PRO A 3 22.17 -57.77 21.62
C PRO A 3 22.91 -56.74 20.76
N ILE A 4 23.99 -57.15 20.09
CA ILE A 4 24.80 -56.27 19.25
C ILE A 4 24.03 -55.91 17.97
N LEU A 5 23.37 -56.90 17.36
CA LEU A 5 22.52 -56.65 16.19
C LEU A 5 21.34 -55.74 16.55
N LEU A 6 20.70 -55.94 17.70
CA LEU A 6 19.64 -55.07 18.19
C LEU A 6 20.13 -53.62 18.37
N LEU A 7 21.25 -53.42 19.04
CA LEU A 7 21.82 -52.08 19.24
C LEU A 7 22.20 -51.40 17.92
N LEU A 8 22.77 -52.14 16.97
CA LEU A 8 23.07 -51.63 15.64
C LEU A 8 21.81 -51.23 14.88
N THR A 9 20.76 -52.07 14.90
CA THR A 9 19.49 -51.73 14.25
C THR A 9 18.83 -50.51 14.87
N LEU A 10 18.82 -50.39 16.21
CA LEU A 10 18.30 -49.22 16.91
C LEU A 10 19.11 -47.96 16.55
N ALA A 11 20.44 -48.03 16.51
CA ALA A 11 21.28 -46.90 16.11
C ALA A 11 20.96 -46.42 14.69
N VAL A 12 20.77 -47.34 13.74
CA VAL A 12 20.37 -47.00 12.37
C VAL A 12 18.99 -46.35 12.32
N VAL A 13 18.02 -46.89 13.07
CA VAL A 13 16.65 -46.34 13.12
C VAL A 13 16.62 -44.94 13.75
N PHE A 14 17.27 -44.75 14.90
CA PHE A 14 17.34 -43.43 15.56
C PHE A 14 18.12 -42.41 14.73
N GLY A 15 19.21 -42.83 14.08
CA GLY A 15 19.96 -41.98 13.16
C GLY A 15 19.11 -41.54 11.96
N GLY A 16 18.41 -42.47 11.32
CA GLY A 16 17.49 -42.18 10.22
C GLY A 16 16.35 -41.24 10.62
N LEU A 17 15.80 -41.43 11.82
CA LEU A 17 14.74 -40.57 12.36
C LEU A 17 15.24 -39.15 12.66
N GLY A 18 16.47 -39.01 13.17
CA GLY A 18 17.10 -37.70 13.37
C GLY A 18 17.27 -36.94 12.05
N ILE A 19 17.77 -37.62 11.01
CA ILE A 19 17.91 -37.05 9.66
C ILE A 19 16.54 -36.63 9.10
N TYR A 20 15.53 -37.50 9.23
CA TYR A 20 14.17 -37.19 8.80
C TYR A 20 13.62 -35.92 9.49
N LYS A 21 13.78 -35.83 10.82
CA LYS A 21 13.29 -34.67 11.59
C LYS A 21 14.01 -33.37 11.26
N GLN A 22 15.31 -33.43 10.99
CA GLN A 22 16.09 -32.30 10.50
C GLN A 22 15.58 -31.83 9.13
N TRP A 23 15.31 -32.78 8.21
CA TRP A 23 14.81 -32.48 6.87
C TRP A 23 13.38 -31.91 6.91
N GLU A 24 12.50 -32.49 7.74
CA GLU A 24 11.13 -32.00 7.96
C GLU A 24 11.11 -30.55 8.45
N ALA A 25 11.94 -30.20 9.43
CA ALA A 25 12.07 -28.83 9.91
C ALA A 25 12.53 -27.87 8.80
N GLY A 26 13.49 -28.29 7.96
CA GLY A 26 13.97 -27.50 6.82
C GLY A 26 12.90 -27.30 5.74
N ALA A 27 12.17 -28.36 5.37
CA ALA A 27 11.11 -28.31 4.37
C ALA A 27 9.95 -27.40 4.81
N LEU A 28 9.57 -27.46 6.09
CA LEU A 28 8.56 -26.58 6.67
C LEU A 28 9.04 -25.13 6.71
N ALA A 29 10.29 -24.89 7.11
CA ALA A 29 10.88 -23.54 7.12
C ALA A 29 10.95 -22.95 5.70
N GLN A 30 11.28 -23.75 4.69
CA GLN A 30 11.32 -23.30 3.29
C GLN A 30 9.92 -22.98 2.77
N THR A 31 8.94 -23.85 3.01
CA THR A 31 7.55 -23.61 2.60
C THR A 31 6.99 -22.34 3.26
N ALA A 32 7.33 -22.13 4.53
CA ALA A 32 7.01 -20.93 5.28
C ALA A 32 7.61 -19.66 4.67
N ALA A 33 8.91 -19.70 4.31
CA ALA A 33 9.60 -18.60 3.67
C ALA A 33 8.97 -18.24 2.33
N GLU A 34 8.67 -19.23 1.49
CA GLU A 34 8.09 -19.04 0.16
C GLU A 34 6.68 -18.44 0.22
N ARG A 35 5.83 -18.94 1.12
CA ARG A 35 4.47 -18.40 1.33
C ARG A 35 4.50 -16.94 1.76
N LEU A 36 5.38 -16.62 2.71
CA LEU A 36 5.54 -15.25 3.19
C LEU A 36 6.09 -14.34 2.08
N ALA A 37 7.10 -14.79 1.35
CA ALA A 37 7.66 -14.02 0.25
C ALA A 37 6.65 -13.75 -0.87
N TYR A 38 5.81 -14.75 -1.19
CA TYR A 38 4.73 -14.63 -2.18
C TYR A 38 3.63 -13.64 -1.77
N ALA A 39 3.25 -13.65 -0.49
CA ALA A 39 2.21 -12.77 0.04
C ALA A 39 2.72 -11.36 0.37
N TRP A 40 4.04 -11.14 0.40
CA TRP A 40 4.63 -9.88 0.87
C TRP A 40 4.12 -8.64 0.14
N ASN A 41 3.77 -8.79 -1.13
CA ASN A 41 3.33 -7.69 -1.98
C ASN A 41 1.97 -7.09 -1.60
N SER A 42 1.13 -7.78 -0.80
CA SER A 42 -0.14 -7.27 -0.30
C SER A 42 -0.51 -7.90 1.04
N SER A 43 -0.80 -7.08 2.05
CA SER A 43 -1.31 -7.57 3.33
C SER A 43 -2.67 -8.27 3.20
N ALA A 44 -3.44 -8.02 2.14
CA ALA A 44 -4.75 -8.66 1.94
C ALA A 44 -4.65 -10.13 1.49
N LYS A 45 -3.46 -10.59 1.07
CA LYS A 45 -3.28 -11.98 0.62
C LYS A 45 -3.37 -12.97 1.77
N ASP A 46 -4.03 -14.09 1.49
CA ASP A 46 -4.01 -15.26 2.35
C ASP A 46 -2.67 -16.00 2.21
N LEU A 47 -1.94 -16.15 3.31
CA LEU A 47 -0.63 -16.79 3.37
C LEU A 47 -0.68 -18.31 3.13
N LEU A 48 -1.81 -18.96 3.43
CA LEU A 48 -1.96 -20.41 3.32
C LEU A 48 -2.61 -20.80 1.99
N ALA A 49 -3.68 -20.09 1.61
CA ALA A 49 -4.46 -20.39 0.42
C ALA A 49 -4.02 -19.61 -0.82
N GLY A 50 -3.20 -18.55 -0.67
CA GLY A 50 -2.79 -17.68 -1.78
C GLY A 50 -3.92 -16.83 -2.36
N ARG A 51 -5.11 -16.85 -1.76
CA ARG A 51 -6.28 -16.07 -2.19
C ARG A 51 -6.02 -14.59 -1.98
N PHE A 52 -6.54 -13.76 -2.87
CA PHE A 52 -6.47 -12.31 -2.74
C PHE A 52 -7.77 -11.68 -3.21
N ASP A 53 -8.16 -10.57 -2.58
CA ASP A 53 -9.26 -9.72 -3.03
C ASP A 53 -8.67 -8.52 -3.78
N PRO A 54 -8.99 -8.32 -5.08
CA PRO A 54 -8.50 -7.17 -5.82
C PRO A 54 -9.03 -5.82 -5.32
N ALA A 55 -10.13 -5.80 -4.56
CA ALA A 55 -10.69 -4.58 -3.99
C ALA A 55 -9.94 -4.08 -2.74
N VAL A 56 -9.14 -4.96 -2.11
CA VAL A 56 -8.37 -4.63 -0.90
C VAL A 56 -6.88 -4.78 -1.20
N SER A 57 -6.17 -3.65 -1.23
CA SER A 57 -4.72 -3.63 -1.39
C SER A 57 -4.08 -2.71 -0.38
N ASP A 58 -2.80 -2.96 -0.13
CA ASP A 58 -1.96 -1.95 0.51
C ASP A 58 -1.84 -0.71 -0.40
N GLY A 59 -1.27 0.37 0.16
CA GLY A 59 -0.92 1.57 -0.62
C GLY A 59 -0.11 1.24 -1.88
N LEU A 60 -0.17 2.12 -2.87
CA LEU A 60 0.59 1.90 -4.09
C LEU A 60 2.10 2.06 -3.85
N TYR A 61 2.50 2.98 -2.97
CA TYR A 61 3.89 3.38 -2.74
C TYR A 61 4.42 3.01 -1.34
N TRP A 62 3.74 2.12 -0.59
CA TRP A 62 4.17 1.76 0.77
C TRP A 62 5.57 1.16 0.82
N ARG A 63 6.04 0.57 -0.30
CA ARG A 63 7.41 0.05 -0.47
C ARG A 63 8.47 1.14 -0.38
N TRP A 64 8.09 2.39 -0.60
CA TRP A 64 8.95 3.56 -0.55
C TRP A 64 8.78 4.35 0.72
N THR A 65 7.57 4.37 1.29
CA THR A 65 7.28 5.13 2.51
C THR A 65 7.53 4.32 3.78
N ASP A 66 7.18 3.03 3.78
CA ASP A 66 7.13 2.20 5.00
C ASP A 66 8.17 1.06 4.99
N ASP A 67 8.59 0.58 3.81
CA ASP A 67 9.47 -0.59 3.63
C ASP A 67 10.96 -0.23 3.43
N LEU A 68 11.30 1.05 3.25
CA LEU A 68 12.67 1.54 3.17
C LEU A 68 13.10 2.10 4.52
N ALA A 69 14.33 1.78 4.95
CA ALA A 69 14.77 2.14 6.30
C ALA A 69 14.86 3.65 6.52
N ASP A 70 15.42 4.45 5.61
CA ASP A 70 15.60 5.90 5.87
C ASP A 70 15.80 6.83 4.65
N ASP A 71 15.96 6.35 3.41
CA ASP A 71 16.27 7.25 2.27
C ASP A 71 15.79 6.78 0.89
N PRO A 72 14.63 7.27 0.41
CA PRO A 72 14.15 6.98 -0.95
C PRO A 72 14.94 7.71 -2.06
N PHE A 73 15.85 8.63 -1.72
CA PHE A 73 16.55 9.50 -2.68
C PHE A 73 18.09 9.41 -2.64
N GLY A 74 18.64 8.40 -1.96
CA GLY A 74 20.00 7.91 -2.22
C GLY A 74 21.17 8.77 -1.72
N ARG A 75 21.04 9.53 -0.64
CA ARG A 75 22.20 10.11 0.09
C ARG A 75 22.82 9.15 1.08
N SER A 76 22.06 8.15 1.57
CA SER A 76 22.63 6.98 2.22
C SER A 76 22.44 5.76 1.32
N LEU A 77 23.50 4.98 1.11
CA LEU A 77 23.34 3.56 0.77
C LEU A 77 22.56 2.96 1.95
N GLY A 78 21.24 2.84 1.77
CA GLY A 78 20.27 2.70 2.86
C GLY A 78 20.69 1.66 3.89
N THR A 79 20.47 1.99 5.16
CA THR A 79 20.47 1.02 6.25
C THR A 79 19.51 -0.11 5.86
N ALA A 80 19.94 -1.37 5.93
CA ALA A 80 19.06 -2.47 5.57
C ALA A 80 17.94 -2.57 6.62
N LEU A 81 16.67 -2.47 6.21
CA LEU A 81 15.55 -2.73 7.12
C LEU A 81 15.59 -4.22 7.46
N THR A 82 15.84 -4.53 8.73
CA THR A 82 15.82 -5.89 9.25
C THR A 82 14.76 -5.97 10.33
N LEU A 83 13.74 -6.78 10.08
CA LEU A 83 12.65 -7.04 11.02
C LEU A 83 12.72 -8.51 11.42
N GLN A 84 12.55 -8.79 12.70
CA GLN A 84 12.57 -10.15 13.23
C GLN A 84 11.43 -10.33 14.21
N MET A 85 10.76 -11.48 14.14
CA MET A 85 9.69 -11.89 15.06
C MET A 85 9.92 -13.34 15.49
N GLU A 86 9.58 -13.66 16.74
CA GLU A 86 9.60 -15.03 17.24
C GLU A 86 8.36 -15.82 16.81
N LEU A 87 8.52 -17.13 16.65
CA LEU A 87 7.47 -18.08 16.29
C LEU A 87 7.21 -19.04 17.46
N PRO A 88 5.95 -19.32 17.81
CA PRO A 88 4.74 -18.62 17.36
C PRO A 88 4.61 -17.24 18.02
N ALA A 89 4.15 -16.24 17.27
CA ALA A 89 3.86 -14.92 17.85
C ALA A 89 2.57 -14.97 18.70
N ALA A 90 2.65 -14.58 19.97
CA ALA A 90 1.53 -14.63 20.91
C ALA A 90 0.56 -13.43 20.77
N THR A 91 1.07 -12.25 20.42
CA THR A 91 0.29 -10.99 20.34
C THR A 91 0.89 -10.04 19.32
N LEU A 92 0.05 -9.33 18.58
CA LEU A 92 0.46 -8.25 17.67
C LEU A 92 0.75 -6.97 18.50
N PRO A 93 1.96 -6.39 18.43
CA PRO A 93 2.18 -5.04 18.92
C PRO A 93 1.27 -4.03 18.19
N THR A 94 0.79 -2.99 18.87
CA THR A 94 0.01 -1.90 18.25
C THR A 94 0.43 -0.57 18.85
N PRO A 95 0.72 0.49 18.05
CA PRO A 95 0.70 0.57 16.58
C PRO A 95 2.03 0.11 15.93
N MET A 96 1.96 -0.44 14.71
CA MET A 96 3.12 -0.94 13.95
C MET A 96 3.12 -0.43 12.51
N ALA A 97 4.30 -0.21 11.95
CA ALA A 97 4.47 0.03 10.51
C ALA A 97 4.03 -1.21 9.69
N LEU A 98 3.56 -0.99 8.46
CA LEU A 98 2.98 -2.04 7.62
C LEU A 98 3.88 -3.28 7.43
N PRO A 99 5.21 -3.17 7.15
CA PRO A 99 6.07 -4.36 7.02
C PRO A 99 6.16 -5.17 8.31
N ALA A 100 6.17 -4.51 9.46
CA ALA A 100 6.21 -5.16 10.76
C ALA A 100 4.87 -5.86 11.08
N ALA A 101 3.75 -5.25 10.71
CA ALA A 101 2.42 -5.86 10.82
C ALA A 101 2.28 -7.10 9.91
N LYS A 102 2.81 -7.06 8.68
CA LYS A 102 2.86 -8.21 7.77
C LYS A 102 3.66 -9.35 8.35
N LEU A 103 4.86 -9.06 8.88
CA LEU A 103 5.72 -10.05 9.49
C LEU A 103 5.07 -10.70 10.72
N ALA A 104 4.41 -9.88 11.56
CA ALA A 104 3.74 -10.38 12.75
C ALA A 104 2.54 -11.27 12.41
N ARG A 105 1.72 -10.90 11.42
CA ARG A 105 0.65 -11.76 10.89
C ARG A 105 1.20 -13.09 10.37
N ALA A 106 2.31 -13.05 9.65
CA ALA A 106 2.96 -14.25 9.17
C ALA A 106 3.46 -15.13 10.31
N ALA A 107 4.03 -14.52 11.35
CA ALA A 107 4.51 -15.23 12.52
C ALA A 107 3.40 -16.00 13.28
N MET A 108 2.16 -15.53 13.19
CA MET A 108 0.99 -16.21 13.76
C MET A 108 0.48 -17.37 12.88
N LEU A 109 0.49 -17.20 11.55
CA LEU A 109 -0.17 -18.12 10.62
C LEU A 109 0.74 -19.23 10.09
N VAL A 110 2.04 -18.99 10.08
CA VAL A 110 3.02 -19.87 9.42
C VAL A 110 3.69 -20.83 10.41
N ALA A 111 3.62 -20.56 11.71
CA ALA A 111 4.22 -21.40 12.75
C ALA A 111 3.59 -22.81 12.79
N PRO A 112 4.35 -23.88 12.49
CA PRO A 112 3.86 -25.25 12.63
C PRO A 112 3.59 -25.59 14.10
N ALA A 113 2.55 -26.38 14.37
CA ALA A 113 2.19 -26.76 15.74
C ALA A 113 3.37 -27.44 16.46
N GLY A 114 3.77 -26.92 17.62
CA GLY A 114 4.84 -27.48 18.45
C GLY A 114 6.27 -27.13 18.01
N MET A 115 6.45 -26.27 17.00
CA MET A 115 7.77 -25.75 16.61
C MET A 115 7.95 -24.30 17.08
N ALA A 116 9.13 -23.99 17.60
CA ALA A 116 9.54 -22.64 17.96
C ALA A 116 10.54 -22.12 16.93
N GLY A 117 10.75 -20.81 16.84
CA GLY A 117 11.67 -20.29 15.84
C GLY A 117 11.66 -18.78 15.71
N ASN A 118 12.19 -18.30 14.60
CA ASN A 118 12.13 -16.90 14.22
C ASN A 118 11.85 -16.73 12.73
N VAL A 119 11.13 -15.68 12.41
CA VAL A 119 10.93 -15.19 11.04
C VAL A 119 11.65 -13.85 10.94
N LEU A 120 12.41 -13.66 9.86
CA LEU A 120 13.22 -12.48 9.63
C LEU A 120 12.96 -11.97 8.21
N TYR A 121 12.69 -10.68 8.10
CA TYR A 121 12.60 -9.98 6.85
C TYR A 121 13.77 -9.01 6.73
N ARG A 122 14.46 -9.04 5.60
CA ARG A 122 15.55 -8.11 5.27
C ARG A 122 15.24 -7.44 3.95
N ASN A 123 15.30 -6.11 3.96
CA ASN A 123 15.29 -5.29 2.77
C ASN A 123 16.58 -4.47 2.72
N ALA A 124 17.50 -4.86 1.84
CA ALA A 124 18.73 -4.13 1.55
C ALA A 124 18.65 -3.38 0.19
N GLY A 125 17.49 -2.81 -0.12
CA GLY A 125 17.25 -2.03 -1.33
C GLY A 125 16.82 -2.86 -2.55
N LEU A 126 17.06 -2.31 -3.75
CA LEU A 126 16.46 -2.76 -5.02
C LEU A 126 16.77 -4.22 -5.43
N GLN A 127 17.73 -4.89 -4.80
CA GLN A 127 18.21 -6.21 -5.24
C GLN A 127 18.12 -7.32 -4.18
N GLN A 128 17.78 -7.02 -2.92
CA GLN A 128 17.88 -8.00 -1.82
C GLN A 128 16.75 -7.85 -0.79
N ARG A 129 15.53 -8.21 -1.21
CA ARG A 129 14.42 -8.48 -0.28
C ARG A 129 14.33 -9.97 0.00
N THR A 130 14.57 -10.35 1.24
CA THR A 130 14.64 -11.75 1.66
C THR A 130 13.81 -12.00 2.91
N VAL A 131 13.18 -13.16 2.92
CA VAL A 131 12.50 -13.73 4.07
C VAL A 131 13.31 -14.95 4.50
N VAL A 132 13.69 -15.00 5.76
CA VAL A 132 14.36 -16.14 6.39
C VAL A 132 13.47 -16.66 7.50
N VAL A 133 13.22 -17.96 7.49
CA VAL A 133 12.48 -18.65 8.56
C VAL A 133 13.42 -19.67 9.16
N SER A 134 13.59 -19.63 10.47
CA SER A 134 14.30 -20.68 11.20
C SER A 134 13.33 -21.33 12.16
N LEU A 135 13.26 -22.66 12.12
CA LEU A 135 12.44 -23.49 12.98
C LEU A 135 13.33 -24.38 13.82
N HIS A 136 12.93 -24.58 15.05
CA HIS A 136 13.59 -25.40 16.05
C HIS A 136 12.56 -26.42 16.55
N THR A 137 12.94 -27.69 16.49
CA THR A 137 12.17 -28.80 17.04
C THR A 137 13.06 -29.58 18.00
N ARG A 138 12.47 -30.01 19.11
CA ARG A 138 13.14 -30.92 20.04
C ARG A 138 12.74 -32.34 19.70
N PHE A 139 13.70 -33.22 19.63
CA PHE A 139 13.39 -34.64 19.58
C PHE A 139 13.13 -35.12 21.03
N PRO A 140 12.02 -35.83 21.32
CA PRO A 140 11.74 -36.25 22.69
C PRO A 140 12.57 -37.50 23.03
N LEU A 141 13.78 -37.31 23.57
CA LEU A 141 14.59 -38.38 24.15
C LEU A 141 14.37 -38.49 25.66
N SER A 142 14.56 -39.69 26.22
CA SER A 142 14.63 -39.85 27.66
C SER A 142 15.86 -39.11 28.22
N LYS A 143 15.76 -38.54 29.43
CA LYS A 143 16.83 -37.72 30.05
C LYS A 143 18.21 -38.39 30.05
N ASN A 144 18.26 -39.71 30.19
CA ASN A 144 19.50 -40.49 30.21
C ASN A 144 20.19 -40.55 28.84
N ILE A 145 19.41 -40.53 27.76
CA ILE A 145 19.92 -40.55 26.38
C ILE A 145 20.31 -39.14 25.95
N ASP A 146 19.54 -38.13 26.36
CA ASP A 146 19.83 -36.72 26.05
C ASP A 146 21.19 -36.27 26.60
N GLN A 147 21.56 -36.72 27.80
CA GLN A 147 22.87 -36.50 28.41
C GLN A 147 24.03 -37.19 27.66
N LEU A 148 23.76 -38.33 27.01
CA LEU A 148 24.75 -39.10 26.27
C LEU A 148 24.96 -38.59 24.84
N VAL A 149 23.89 -38.12 24.19
CA VAL A 149 23.90 -37.71 22.78
C VAL A 149 24.36 -36.25 22.62
N GLY A 150 24.08 -35.38 23.59
CA GLY A 150 24.54 -33.99 23.57
C GLY A 150 23.85 -33.15 22.49
N ARG A 151 22.96 -32.24 22.92
CA ARG A 151 22.10 -31.36 22.09
C ARG A 151 21.17 -32.12 21.15
N ASN A 152 19.90 -32.14 21.52
CA ASN A 152 18.80 -32.72 20.75
C ASN A 152 17.91 -31.66 20.07
N ASP A 153 18.47 -30.47 19.88
CA ASP A 153 17.84 -29.36 19.19
C ASP A 153 18.10 -29.53 17.68
N LEU A 154 17.06 -29.95 16.96
CA LEU A 154 17.08 -30.02 15.50
C LEU A 154 16.57 -28.68 14.96
N SER A 155 17.23 -28.16 13.93
CA SER A 155 16.90 -26.85 13.37
C SER A 155 16.82 -26.87 11.86
N GLY A 156 15.76 -26.30 11.31
CA GLY A 156 15.59 -26.10 9.87
C GLY A 156 15.62 -24.62 9.54
N GLN A 157 16.22 -24.27 8.42
CA GLN A 157 16.17 -22.90 7.90
C GLN A 157 15.69 -22.92 6.45
N GLY A 158 14.81 -21.97 6.13
CA GLY A 158 14.34 -21.69 4.78
C GLY A 158 14.57 -20.23 4.42
N THR A 159 14.91 -19.97 3.17
CA THR A 159 15.10 -18.61 2.64
C THR A 159 14.36 -18.46 1.33
N ALA A 160 13.64 -17.36 1.19
CA ALA A 160 12.93 -17.01 -0.04
C ALA A 160 13.12 -15.53 -0.38
N HIS A 161 13.19 -15.25 -1.69
CA HIS A 161 13.28 -13.89 -2.21
C HIS A 161 11.89 -13.33 -2.47
N VAL A 162 11.67 -12.08 -2.06
CA VAL A 162 10.44 -11.36 -2.40
C VAL A 162 10.58 -10.83 -3.82
N VAL A 163 9.78 -11.37 -4.74
CA VAL A 163 9.73 -10.94 -6.14
C VAL A 163 8.41 -10.24 -6.41
N ASP A 164 8.49 -8.99 -6.88
CA ASP A 164 7.32 -8.18 -7.24
C ASP A 164 7.54 -7.55 -8.62
N PRO A 165 7.16 -8.25 -9.70
CA PRO A 165 7.38 -7.76 -11.05
C PRO A 165 6.55 -6.50 -11.36
N VAL A 166 5.39 -6.37 -10.71
CA VAL A 166 4.52 -5.20 -10.91
C VAL A 166 5.18 -3.95 -10.34
N GLU A 167 5.82 -4.07 -9.17
CA GLU A 167 6.61 -2.97 -8.61
C GLU A 167 7.75 -2.58 -9.56
N LEU A 168 8.49 -3.54 -10.11
CA LEU A 168 9.59 -3.23 -11.04
C LEU A 168 9.09 -2.42 -12.24
N ILE A 169 7.96 -2.80 -12.84
CA ILE A 169 7.35 -2.06 -13.95
C ILE A 169 6.95 -0.64 -13.52
N ARG A 170 6.34 -0.48 -12.34
CA ARG A 170 5.98 0.84 -11.81
C ARG A 170 7.20 1.72 -11.58
N LEU A 171 8.30 1.16 -11.12
CA LEU A 171 9.54 1.92 -10.90
C LEU A 171 10.18 2.38 -12.20
N ILE A 172 10.18 1.50 -13.21
CA ILE A 172 10.67 1.84 -14.54
C ILE A 172 9.80 2.93 -15.16
N ASP A 173 8.47 2.79 -15.09
CA ASP A 173 7.54 3.79 -15.61
C ASP A 173 7.65 5.11 -14.85
N MET A 174 7.77 5.09 -13.51
CA MET A 174 7.95 6.28 -12.70
C MET A 174 9.22 7.05 -13.08
N ASN A 175 10.33 6.32 -13.21
CA ASN A 175 11.61 6.92 -13.58
C ASN A 175 11.62 7.44 -15.01
N ARG A 176 10.89 6.78 -15.92
CA ARG A 176 10.78 7.21 -17.32
C ARG A 176 9.83 8.39 -17.50
N THR A 177 8.70 8.38 -16.82
CA THR A 177 7.55 9.26 -17.11
C THR A 177 7.51 10.47 -16.19
N TYR A 178 7.70 10.26 -14.88
CA TYR A 178 7.48 11.33 -13.87
C TYR A 178 8.77 12.03 -13.45
N VAL A 179 9.88 11.30 -13.30
CA VAL A 179 11.16 11.91 -12.91
C VAL A 179 11.60 13.05 -13.84
N PRO A 180 11.47 12.95 -15.18
CA PRO A 180 11.81 14.06 -16.08
C PRO A 180 10.91 15.30 -15.94
N GLN A 181 9.71 15.14 -15.39
CA GLN A 181 8.76 16.23 -15.16
C GLN A 181 9.02 16.96 -13.84
N LEU A 182 9.88 16.42 -12.97
CA LEU A 182 10.22 17.07 -11.71
C LEU A 182 11.04 18.34 -11.98
N PRO A 183 10.63 19.51 -11.45
CA PRO A 183 11.40 20.73 -11.60
C PRO A 183 12.79 20.57 -10.97
N ALA A 184 13.82 21.02 -11.69
CA ALA A 184 15.23 20.95 -11.24
C ALA A 184 15.49 21.70 -9.92
N SER A 185 14.56 22.55 -9.47
CA SER A 185 14.61 23.31 -8.22
C SER A 185 14.02 22.57 -7.01
N LEU A 186 13.47 21.36 -7.17
CA LEU A 186 13.00 20.56 -6.03
C LEU A 186 14.18 20.20 -5.13
N THR A 187 14.20 20.84 -3.96
CA THR A 187 15.13 20.45 -2.90
C THR A 187 14.71 19.08 -2.34
N LEU A 188 15.69 18.31 -1.89
CA LEU A 188 15.45 16.99 -1.30
C LEU A 188 14.44 17.04 -0.14
N GLU A 189 14.48 18.11 0.66
CA GLU A 189 13.53 18.34 1.76
C GLU A 189 12.11 18.61 1.26
N ALA A 190 11.95 19.38 0.18
CA ALA A 190 10.65 19.59 -0.44
C ALA A 190 10.12 18.28 -1.08
N ALA A 191 10.99 17.50 -1.72
CA ALA A 191 10.64 16.19 -2.26
C ALA A 191 10.17 15.24 -1.17
N LYS A 192 10.90 15.12 -0.05
CA LYS A 192 10.51 14.29 1.10
C LYS A 192 9.15 14.68 1.70
N ARG A 193 8.84 15.98 1.78
CA ARG A 193 7.53 16.46 2.28
C ARG A 193 6.37 16.13 1.36
N LEU A 194 6.62 16.11 0.05
CA LEU A 194 5.62 15.75 -0.96
C LEU A 194 5.49 14.23 -1.13
N TRP A 195 6.47 13.46 -0.67
CA TRP A 195 6.54 12.00 -0.80
C TRP A 195 5.75 11.27 0.30
N VAL A 196 4.44 11.53 0.35
CA VAL A 196 3.50 10.87 1.25
C VAL A 196 2.56 9.97 0.45
N GLU A 197 2.26 8.78 0.96
CA GLU A 197 1.33 7.84 0.33
C GLU A 197 -0.04 8.52 0.06
N PRO A 198 -0.51 8.58 -1.19
CA PRO A 198 -1.86 9.04 -1.51
C PRO A 198 -2.87 8.09 -0.86
N GLY A 199 -3.66 8.60 0.07
CA GLY A 199 -4.67 7.82 0.79
C GLY A 199 -4.46 7.73 2.30
N LYS A 200 -3.23 7.80 2.83
CA LYS A 200 -3.05 7.89 4.31
C LYS A 200 -3.52 9.22 4.90
N SER A 201 -3.65 10.27 4.09
CA SER A 201 -4.08 11.61 4.51
C SER A 201 -5.46 12.01 3.97
N LEU A 202 -5.99 11.29 2.96
CA LEU A 202 -7.26 11.62 2.31
C LEU A 202 -8.36 10.56 2.53
N ALA A 203 -8.02 9.33 2.91
CA ALA A 203 -9.02 8.31 3.25
C ALA A 203 -9.49 8.40 4.71
N ASP A 204 -8.65 8.94 5.61
CA ASP A 204 -9.00 9.11 7.03
C ASP A 204 -9.90 10.32 7.30
N GLU A 205 -10.07 11.19 6.30
CA GLU A 205 -11.09 12.22 6.30
C GLU A 205 -11.78 12.21 4.94
N THR A 206 -12.74 11.31 4.70
CA THR A 206 -13.87 11.72 3.87
C THR A 206 -14.54 12.86 4.66
N PRO A 207 -14.30 14.13 4.31
CA PRO A 207 -14.84 15.21 5.11
C PRO A 207 -16.35 15.10 5.00
N PHE A 208 -17.05 15.04 6.13
CA PHE A 208 -18.50 15.04 6.14
C PHE A 208 -18.98 16.43 5.68
N ILE A 209 -19.19 16.60 4.38
CA ILE A 209 -19.60 17.87 3.75
C ILE A 209 -21.11 18.03 3.97
N ARG A 210 -21.50 19.12 4.64
CA ARG A 210 -22.90 19.48 4.94
C ARG A 210 -23.35 20.78 4.28
N SER A 211 -22.46 21.46 3.56
CA SER A 211 -22.73 22.77 2.98
C SER A 211 -21.86 23.07 1.76
N GLU A 212 -22.30 24.02 0.94
CA GLU A 212 -21.55 24.51 -0.21
C GLU A 212 -20.20 25.12 0.21
N ALA A 213 -20.15 25.83 1.34
CA ALA A 213 -18.89 26.40 1.85
C ALA A 213 -17.86 25.32 2.20
N GLN A 214 -18.30 24.19 2.77
CA GLN A 214 -17.44 23.05 3.06
C GLN A 214 -17.01 22.33 1.78
N ALA A 215 -17.92 22.18 0.81
CA ALA A 215 -17.62 21.62 -0.51
C ALA A 215 -16.55 22.46 -1.25
N ALA A 216 -16.71 23.78 -1.27
CA ALA A 216 -15.73 24.71 -1.86
C ALA A 216 -14.38 24.68 -1.14
N ALA A 217 -14.38 24.62 0.20
CA ALA A 217 -13.15 24.48 0.97
C ALA A 217 -12.44 23.15 0.70
N TYR A 218 -13.18 22.06 0.55
CA TYR A 218 -12.66 20.76 0.18
C TYR A 218 -12.02 20.78 -1.22
N LEU A 219 -12.71 21.36 -2.22
CA LEU A 219 -12.14 21.48 -3.56
C LEU A 219 -10.85 22.30 -3.59
N ARG A 220 -10.78 23.43 -2.87
CA ARG A 220 -9.56 24.24 -2.78
C ARG A 220 -8.36 23.44 -2.25
N LYS A 221 -8.59 22.60 -1.24
CA LYS A 221 -7.55 21.68 -0.74
C LYS A 221 -7.19 20.60 -1.76
N LEU A 222 -8.20 19.99 -2.40
CA LEU A 222 -8.04 18.87 -3.33
C LEU A 222 -7.21 19.24 -4.56
N VAL A 223 -7.45 20.42 -5.13
CA VAL A 223 -6.77 20.87 -6.36
C VAL A 223 -5.67 21.90 -6.10
N ALA A 224 -5.33 22.12 -4.82
CA ALA A 224 -4.42 23.19 -4.38
C ALA A 224 -4.74 24.57 -5.00
N GLY A 225 -6.04 24.85 -5.20
CA GLY A 225 -6.55 26.01 -5.90
C GLY A 225 -7.12 27.08 -4.98
N GLU A 226 -7.35 28.27 -5.54
CA GLU A 226 -7.89 29.43 -4.82
C GLU A 226 -9.25 29.86 -5.37
N GLN A 227 -10.08 30.50 -4.54
CA GLN A 227 -11.33 31.07 -5.02
C GLN A 227 -11.03 32.24 -5.96
N ARG A 228 -11.62 32.25 -7.16
CA ARG A 228 -11.36 33.29 -8.15
C ARG A 228 -12.64 33.82 -8.76
N VAL A 229 -12.72 35.14 -8.92
CA VAL A 229 -13.81 35.78 -9.65
C VAL A 229 -13.38 35.93 -11.11
N LEU A 230 -14.21 35.39 -12.00
CA LEU A 230 -14.04 35.35 -13.45
C LEU A 230 -15.04 36.31 -14.09
N THR A 231 -14.61 36.99 -15.15
CA THR A 231 -15.44 37.94 -15.89
C THR A 231 -16.02 37.24 -17.12
N VAL A 232 -17.34 37.10 -17.18
CA VAL A 232 -18.01 36.36 -18.26
C VAL A 232 -18.18 37.27 -19.49
N SER A 233 -18.87 38.40 -19.31
CA SER A 233 -19.10 39.42 -20.34
C SER A 233 -19.64 40.69 -19.68
N GLY A 234 -19.07 41.86 -20.01
CA GLY A 234 -19.41 43.13 -19.36
C GLY A 234 -19.30 43.06 -17.84
N ASP A 235 -20.39 43.39 -17.14
CA ASP A 235 -20.48 43.35 -15.67
C ASP A 235 -20.82 41.95 -15.09
N GLN A 236 -21.05 40.94 -15.93
CA GLN A 236 -21.38 39.61 -15.44
C GLN A 236 -20.15 38.89 -14.89
N ARG A 237 -20.21 38.54 -13.61
CA ARG A 237 -19.17 37.80 -12.90
C ARG A 237 -19.60 36.37 -12.58
N ARG A 238 -18.61 35.48 -12.53
CA ARG A 238 -18.74 34.08 -12.12
C ARG A 238 -17.65 33.78 -11.09
N VAL A 239 -18.04 33.20 -9.96
CA VAL A 239 -17.10 32.79 -8.93
C VAL A 239 -16.75 31.32 -9.17
N ALA A 240 -15.45 31.03 -9.28
CA ALA A 240 -14.88 29.71 -9.21
C ALA A 240 -14.56 29.37 -7.76
N ASP A 241 -15.09 28.25 -7.27
CA ASP A 241 -14.90 27.81 -5.88
C ASP A 241 -13.46 27.37 -5.62
N ALA A 242 -12.83 26.77 -6.62
CA ALA A 242 -11.39 26.57 -6.67
C ALA A 242 -10.88 26.74 -8.12
N PHE A 243 -9.86 27.55 -8.31
CA PHE A 243 -9.18 27.74 -9.58
C PHE A 243 -7.77 27.16 -9.50
N ASP A 244 -7.49 26.15 -10.32
CA ASP A 244 -6.15 25.59 -10.50
C ASP A 244 -5.41 26.46 -11.51
N ALA A 245 -4.45 27.26 -11.02
CA ALA A 245 -3.65 28.14 -11.85
C ALA A 245 -2.64 27.41 -12.74
N GLN A 246 -2.26 26.18 -12.40
CA GLN A 246 -1.29 25.38 -13.17
C GLN A 246 -1.97 24.78 -14.40
N ALA A 247 -3.16 24.22 -14.23
CA ALA A 247 -3.94 23.66 -15.33
C ALA A 247 -4.83 24.70 -16.03
N GLY A 248 -5.10 25.84 -15.40
CA GLY A 248 -6.07 26.83 -15.88
C GLY A 248 -7.51 26.31 -15.79
N ILE A 249 -7.84 25.49 -14.79
CA ILE A 249 -9.15 24.84 -14.67
C ILE A 249 -9.94 25.45 -13.52
N ALA A 250 -11.21 25.77 -13.78
CA ALA A 250 -12.13 26.30 -12.78
C ALA A 250 -13.06 25.19 -12.26
N HIS A 251 -13.07 24.98 -10.95
CA HIS A 251 -13.89 23.99 -10.26
C HIS A 251 -15.07 24.66 -9.55
N MET A 252 -16.27 24.13 -9.78
CA MET A 252 -17.54 24.60 -9.19
C MET A 252 -18.09 23.54 -8.24
N ALA A 253 -18.43 23.93 -7.02
CA ALA A 253 -19.00 23.05 -6.01
C ALA A 253 -20.53 23.23 -5.92
N PHE A 254 -21.26 22.13 -6.04
CA PHE A 254 -22.70 22.08 -5.85
C PHE A 254 -23.04 21.06 -4.77
N TYR A 255 -23.47 21.56 -3.60
CA TYR A 255 -24.04 20.74 -2.54
C TYR A 255 -25.57 20.71 -2.63
N THR A 256 -26.18 21.87 -2.94
CA THR A 256 -27.60 22.02 -3.24
C THR A 256 -27.78 22.73 -4.57
N PHE A 257 -28.74 22.29 -5.40
CA PHE A 257 -28.94 22.94 -6.69
C PHE A 257 -30.35 22.75 -7.25
N SER A 258 -30.73 23.63 -8.16
CA SER A 258 -31.91 23.45 -9.03
C SER A 258 -31.44 23.31 -10.46
N GLU A 259 -31.80 22.22 -11.12
CA GLU A 259 -31.41 22.00 -12.53
C GLU A 259 -31.87 23.14 -13.44
N LYS A 260 -33.04 23.73 -13.16
CA LYS A 260 -33.53 24.87 -13.93
C LYS A 260 -32.57 26.05 -13.82
N GLN A 261 -32.11 26.37 -12.61
CA GLN A 261 -31.17 27.46 -12.37
C GLN A 261 -29.77 27.14 -12.91
N LEU A 262 -29.31 25.90 -12.80
CA LEU A 262 -28.05 25.47 -13.40
C LEU A 262 -28.07 25.63 -14.92
N ARG A 263 -29.12 25.18 -15.60
CA ARG A 263 -29.23 25.29 -17.06
C ARG A 263 -29.41 26.71 -17.55
N SER A 264 -30.28 27.50 -16.90
CA SER A 264 -30.64 28.83 -17.39
C SER A 264 -29.61 29.90 -17.03
N VAL A 265 -28.79 29.68 -15.99
CA VAL A 265 -27.86 30.70 -15.50
C VAL A 265 -26.41 30.22 -15.55
N GLN A 266 -26.08 29.15 -14.81
CA GLN A 266 -24.67 28.78 -14.61
C GLN A 266 -24.07 28.17 -15.87
N LEU A 267 -24.80 27.30 -16.55
CA LEU A 267 -24.37 26.66 -17.79
C LEU A 267 -24.08 27.69 -18.88
N VAL A 268 -24.95 28.69 -19.03
CA VAL A 268 -24.77 29.76 -20.03
C VAL A 268 -23.51 30.57 -19.73
N LYS A 269 -23.29 30.94 -18.47
CA LYS A 269 -22.09 31.67 -18.04
C LYS A 269 -20.81 30.86 -18.26
N ASP A 270 -20.82 29.61 -17.85
CA ASP A 270 -19.65 28.73 -17.91
C ASP A 270 -19.33 28.35 -19.36
N ALA A 271 -20.34 28.15 -20.22
CA ALA A 271 -20.15 27.99 -21.66
C ALA A 271 -19.57 29.25 -22.32
N SER A 272 -20.03 30.45 -21.94
CA SER A 272 -19.44 31.70 -22.42
C SER A 272 -17.99 31.89 -21.97
N LEU A 273 -17.64 31.47 -20.75
CA LEU A 273 -16.24 31.50 -20.28
C LEU A 273 -15.33 30.57 -21.07
N LEU A 274 -15.80 29.38 -21.44
CA LEU A 274 -15.04 28.46 -22.29
C LEU A 274 -14.85 29.00 -23.71
N GLN A 275 -15.82 29.76 -24.22
CA GLN A 275 -15.75 30.35 -25.56
C GLN A 275 -14.97 31.67 -25.61
N SER A 276 -14.90 32.42 -24.51
CA SER A 276 -14.25 33.74 -24.48
C SER A 276 -12.72 33.67 -24.52
N GLY A 277 -12.12 32.49 -24.32
CA GLY A 277 -10.67 32.29 -24.34
C GLY A 277 -9.93 33.02 -23.20
N GLN A 278 -10.65 33.53 -22.20
CA GLN A 278 -10.03 34.15 -21.02
C GLN A 278 -9.41 33.08 -20.12
N ALA A 279 -8.09 32.87 -20.22
CA ALA A 279 -7.22 32.20 -19.23
C ALA A 279 -7.77 30.94 -18.49
N ILE A 280 -8.76 30.27 -19.06
CA ILE A 280 -9.45 29.10 -18.52
C ILE A 280 -9.42 28.06 -19.63
N ASN A 281 -8.72 26.96 -19.37
CA ASN A 281 -8.58 25.84 -20.27
C ASN A 281 -9.73 24.83 -20.09
N GLY A 282 -10.44 24.87 -18.96
CA GLY A 282 -11.54 23.96 -18.68
C GLY A 282 -12.37 24.34 -17.46
N ILE A 283 -13.59 23.79 -17.38
CA ILE A 283 -14.50 23.94 -16.24
C ILE A 283 -14.96 22.56 -15.79
N VAL A 284 -14.94 22.33 -14.49
CA VAL A 284 -15.40 21.08 -13.86
C VAL A 284 -16.48 21.39 -12.83
N TRP A 285 -17.62 20.71 -12.95
CA TRP A 285 -18.71 20.78 -12.00
C TRP A 285 -18.68 19.58 -11.06
N HIS A 286 -18.53 19.86 -9.77
CA HIS A 286 -18.53 18.86 -8.70
C HIS A 286 -19.86 18.86 -7.97
N PHE A 287 -20.52 17.70 -7.94
CA PHE A 287 -21.76 17.50 -7.20
C PHE A 287 -21.48 16.65 -5.96
N PHE A 288 -21.88 17.15 -4.79
CA PHE A 288 -21.70 16.46 -3.51
C PHE A 288 -23.01 15.81 -3.08
N HIS A 289 -23.00 14.48 -2.97
CA HIS A 289 -24.08 13.64 -2.45
C HIS A 289 -24.05 13.71 -0.90
N PRO A 290 -25.20 13.69 -0.18
CA PRO A 290 -26.26 12.68 -0.31
C PRO A 290 -27.61 13.18 -0.86
N VAL A 291 -27.80 14.48 -1.08
CA VAL A 291 -29.14 15.05 -1.20
C VAL A 291 -29.73 14.93 -2.61
N GLN A 292 -28.96 15.24 -3.66
CA GLN A 292 -29.48 15.29 -5.02
C GLN A 292 -28.39 15.04 -6.07
N LEU A 293 -28.70 14.24 -7.09
CA LEU A 293 -27.82 13.97 -8.23
C LEU A 293 -28.31 14.69 -9.49
N PRO A 294 -27.40 15.16 -10.37
CA PRO A 294 -27.79 15.77 -11.63
C PRO A 294 -28.40 14.72 -12.56
N SER A 295 -29.50 15.06 -13.23
CA SER A 295 -30.17 14.19 -14.20
C SER A 295 -29.25 13.83 -15.36
N ALA A 296 -29.54 12.70 -16.00
CA ALA A 296 -28.85 12.31 -17.23
C ALA A 296 -28.97 13.37 -18.33
N ALA A 297 -30.10 14.09 -18.40
CA ALA A 297 -30.26 15.19 -19.33
C ALA A 297 -29.31 16.36 -19.02
N LEU A 298 -29.08 16.69 -17.74
CA LEU A 298 -28.17 17.79 -17.38
C LEU A 298 -26.72 17.42 -17.70
N ARG A 299 -26.33 16.17 -17.41
CA ARG A 299 -24.99 15.68 -17.72
C ARG A 299 -24.71 15.69 -19.22
N ARG A 300 -25.71 15.38 -20.06
CA ARG A 300 -25.57 15.47 -21.53
C ARG A 300 -25.38 16.91 -21.99
N ASP A 301 -26.15 17.85 -21.45
CA ASP A 301 -26.02 19.28 -21.78
C ASP A 301 -24.64 19.82 -21.37
N LEU A 302 -24.15 19.45 -20.19
CA LEU A 302 -22.82 19.84 -19.70
C LEU A 302 -21.70 19.28 -20.57
N ALA A 303 -21.80 18.00 -20.94
CA ALA A 303 -20.83 17.36 -21.83
C ALA A 303 -20.82 18.01 -23.23
N ALA A 304 -21.99 18.41 -23.74
CA ALA A 304 -22.12 19.05 -25.06
C ALA A 304 -21.40 20.41 -25.15
N VAL A 305 -21.22 21.12 -24.03
CA VAL A 305 -20.47 22.39 -23.96
C VAL A 305 -19.04 22.22 -23.43
N GLY A 306 -18.58 20.98 -23.21
CA GLY A 306 -17.22 20.69 -22.75
C GLY A 306 -16.99 20.86 -21.24
N ILE A 307 -18.05 20.85 -20.42
CA ILE A 307 -17.94 20.90 -18.96
C ILE A 307 -17.87 19.47 -18.41
N ALA A 308 -16.80 19.16 -17.67
CA ALA A 308 -16.64 17.87 -17.03
C ALA A 308 -17.47 17.79 -15.73
N VAL A 309 -17.99 16.60 -15.42
CA VAL A 309 -18.83 16.38 -14.24
C VAL A 309 -18.18 15.33 -13.33
N VAL A 310 -18.04 15.67 -12.06
CA VAL A 310 -17.55 14.77 -11.01
C VAL A 310 -18.61 14.68 -9.91
N ILE A 311 -18.88 13.47 -9.44
CA ILE A 311 -19.85 13.22 -8.38
C ILE A 311 -19.09 12.66 -7.18
N HIS A 312 -19.20 13.34 -6.05
CA HIS A 312 -18.63 12.92 -4.77
C HIS A 312 -19.73 12.25 -3.93
N PRO A 313 -19.42 11.11 -3.27
CA PRO A 313 -20.37 10.40 -2.41
C PRO A 313 -20.72 11.14 -1.12
#